data_AF-A0A2P6MJ31-F1
#
_entry.id   AF-A0A2P6MJ31-F1
#
_cell.length_a   1.000
_cell.length_b   1.000
_cell.length_c   1.000
_cell.angle_alpha   90.00
_cell.angle_beta   90.00
_cell.angle_gamma   90.00
#
_symmetry.space_group_name_H-M   'P 1'
#
loop_
_entity.id
_entity.type
_entity.pdbx_description
1 polymer ?
#
loop_
_entity_poly.entity_id
_entity_poly.type
_entity_poly.pdbx_seq_one_letter_code
_entity_poly.pdbx_strand_id
1 'polypeptide(L)' 'MREYSVRPNKDASSWMVKVEDVAPETSFDQKDEAIEHAEQMAKEKSPSRLLIYNNKQELEDTRDYK' A
#
# COMPACT_ATOMS: atom_id res chain seq x y z
N MET A 1 -8.73 11.60 5.84
CA MET A 1 -8.71 10.30 5.17
C MET A 1 -7.31 9.79 5.22
N ARG A 2 -7.10 8.51 5.53
CA ARG A 2 -5.75 7.93 5.51
C ARG A 2 -5.40 7.42 4.13
N GLU A 3 -4.24 7.79 3.61
CA GLU A 3 -3.75 7.32 2.32
C GLU A 3 -2.66 6.26 2.55
N TYR A 4 -2.92 5.07 2.03
CA TYR A 4 -2.06 3.91 2.01
C TYR A 4 -1.53 3.75 0.59
N SER A 5 -0.23 3.54 0.44
CA SER A 5 0.44 3.38 -0.85
C SER A 5 1.30 2.13 -0.83
N VAL A 6 1.05 1.19 -1.73
CA VAL A 6 1.83 -0.05 -1.88
C VAL A 6 2.74 0.09 -3.07
N ARG A 7 4.05 0.21 -2.85
CA ARG A 7 5.05 0.43 -3.90
C ARG A 7 6.17 -0.58 -3.82
N PRO A 8 6.71 -1.03 -4.96
CA PRO A 8 7.94 -1.80 -4.97
C PRO A 8 9.14 -0.93 -4.54
N ASN A 9 10.17 -1.56 -3.97
CA ASN A 9 11.48 -0.96 -3.78
C ASN A 9 12.17 -0.71 -5.15
N LYS A 10 13.28 0.04 -5.17
CA LYS A 10 14.06 0.37 -6.39
C LYS A 10 14.39 -0.85 -7.24
N ASP A 11 14.63 -2.00 -6.61
CA ASP A 11 14.99 -3.25 -7.28
C ASP A 11 13.77 -4.16 -7.57
N ALA A 12 12.54 -3.69 -7.33
CA ALA A 12 11.28 -4.43 -7.44
C ALA A 12 11.29 -5.82 -6.77
N SER A 13 12.19 -6.02 -5.81
CA SER A 13 12.42 -7.28 -5.09
C SER A 13 11.63 -7.35 -3.78
N SER A 14 11.13 -6.22 -3.30
CA SER A 14 10.31 -6.12 -2.08
C SER A 14 9.27 -5.03 -2.26
N TRP A 15 8.16 -5.16 -1.54
CA TRP A 15 6.99 -4.30 -1.57
C TRP A 15 6.85 -3.55 -0.26
N MET A 16 6.82 -2.23 -0.34
CA MET A 16 6.71 -1.33 0.79
C MET A 16 5.30 -0.76 0.87
N VAL A 17 4.68 -0.87 2.04
CA VAL A 17 3.46 -0.15 2.36
C VAL A 17 3.84 1.16 3.04
N LYS A 18 3.44 2.29 2.47
CA LYS A 18 3.62 3.63 3.02
C LYS A 18 2.26 4.20 3.42
N VAL A 19 2.18 4.82 4.59
CA VAL A 19 0.97 5.52 5.04
C VAL A 19 1.31 7.00 5.22
N GLU A 20 0.48 7.92 4.74
CA GLU A 20 0.78 9.36 4.85
C GLU A 20 0.58 9.92 6.27
N ASP A 21 -0.27 9.27 7.07
CA ASP A 21 -0.68 9.75 8.40
C ASP A 21 0.13 9.13 9.55
N VAL A 22 0.89 8.07 9.29
CA VAL A 22 1.71 7.34 10.26
C VAL A 22 2.87 6.67 9.51
N ALA A 23 3.98 6.38 10.19
CA ALA A 23 5.08 5.63 9.60
C ALA A 23 4.99 4.11 9.87
N PRO A 24 4.13 3.33 9.19
CA PRO A 24 4.45 1.95 8.87
C PRO A 24 5.28 1.97 7.61
N GLU A 25 6.55 1.57 7.71
CA GLU A 25 7.34 1.12 6.57
C GLU A 25 7.43 -0.40 6.69
N THR A 26 6.29 -1.07 6.47
CA THR A 26 6.30 -2.53 6.40
C THR A 26 6.73 -2.92 5.00
N SER A 27 7.84 -3.66 4.93
CA SER A 27 8.31 -4.26 3.69
C SER A 27 7.94 -5.74 3.68
N PHE A 28 7.45 -6.19 2.54
CA PHE A 28 7.04 -7.56 2.27
C PHE A 28 7.82 -8.06 1.06
N ASP A 29 8.12 -9.35 1.01
CA ASP A 29 8.73 -9.95 -0.18
C ASP A 29 7.71 -10.11 -1.31
N GLN A 30 6.43 -10.35 -0.97
CA GLN A 30 5.35 -10.53 -1.93
C GLN A 30 4.43 -9.31 -2.04
N LYS A 31 3.98 -9.06 -3.27
CA LYS A 31 3.00 -8.00 -3.58
C LYS A 31 1.68 -8.26 -2.88
N ASP A 32 1.20 -9.49 -2.96
CA ASP A 32 -0.09 -9.91 -2.42
C ASP A 32 -0.15 -9.68 -0.90
N GLU A 33 0.89 -10.08 -0.16
CA GLU A 33 1.00 -9.82 1.28
C GLU A 33 0.95 -8.32 1.61
N ALA A 34 1.67 -7.49 0.84
CA ALA A 34 1.67 -6.04 1.03
C ALA A 34 0.28 -5.43 0.77
N ILE A 35 -0.42 -5.91 -0.26
CA ILE A 35 -1.77 -5.45 -0.60
C ILE A 35 -2.76 -5.88 0.48
N GLU A 36 -2.73 -7.13 0.91
CA GLU A 36 -3.63 -7.64 1.95
C GLU A 36 -3.47 -6.86 3.26
N HIS A 37 -2.22 -6.64 3.69
CA HIS A 37 -1.95 -5.88 4.90
C HIS A 37 -2.44 -4.42 4.76
N ALA A 38 -2.13 -3.77 3.64
CA ALA A 38 -2.56 -2.40 3.40
C ALA A 38 -4.09 -2.27 3.27
N GLU A 39 -4.77 -3.26 2.68
CA GLU A 39 -6.22 -3.34 2.61
C GLU A 39 -6.86 -3.51 4.00
N GLN A 40 -6.31 -4.39 4.84
CA GLN A 40 -6.78 -4.56 6.22
C GLN A 40 -6.67 -3.24 7.00
N MET A 41 -5.50 -2.58 6.93
CA MET A 41 -5.29 -1.29 7.59
C MET A 41 -6.21 -0.19 7.05
N ALA A 42 -6.45 -0.18 5.73
CA ALA A 42 -7.35 0.77 5.10
C ALA A 42 -8.79 0.58 5.59
N LYS A 43 -9.30 -0.66 5.60
CA LYS A 43 -10.63 -0.99 6.11
C LYS A 43 -10.78 -0.66 7.60
N GLU A 44 -9.78 -0.95 8.42
CA GLU A 44 -9.83 -0.65 9.86
C GLU A 44 -9.78 0.85 10.17
N LYS A 45 -9.24 1.66 9.25
CA LYS A 45 -9.03 3.10 9.46
C LYS A 45 -9.84 3.97 8.49
N SER A 46 -11.06 3.55 8.16
CA SER A 46 -12.00 4.37 7.39
C SER A 46 -12.25 5.75 8.05
N PRO A 47 -12.35 6.83 7.25
CA PRO A 47 -12.27 6.83 5.79
C PRO A 47 -10.81 6.82 5.31
N SER A 48 -10.50 5.97 4.33
CA SER A 48 -9.15 5.75 3.83
C SER A 48 -9.09 5.39 2.34
N ARG A 49 -7.90 5.47 1.76
CA ARG A 49 -7.63 5.19 0.35
C ARG A 49 -6.36 4.37 0.22
N LEU A 50 -6.40 3.34 -0.63
CA LEU A 50 -5.30 2.44 -0.93
C LEU A 50 -4.88 2.62 -2.38
N LEU A 51 -3.62 2.98 -2.61
CA LEU A 51 -3.00 3.20 -3.90
C LEU A 51 -2.03 2.05 -4.16
N ILE A 52 -2.31 1.21 -5.14
CA ILE A 52 -1.49 0.04 -5.47
C ILE A 52 -0.67 0.40 -6.71
N TYR A 53 0.65 0.34 -6.58
CA TYR A 53 1.56 0.60 -7.69
C TYR A 53 2.08 -0.72 -8.29
N ASN A 54 2.52 -0.70 -9.54
CA ASN A 54 3.18 -1.82 -10.19
C ASN A 54 4.70 -1.76 -9.99
N ASN A 55 5.43 -2.77 -10.52
CA ASN A 55 6.89 -2.87 -10.50
C ASN A 55 7.61 -1.65 -11.11
N LYS A 56 6.93 -0.86 -11.95
CA LYS A 56 7.45 0.36 -12.58
C LYS A 56 7.11 1.63 -11.79
N GLN A 57 6.60 1.50 -10.57
CA GLN A 57 6.10 2.60 -9.75
C GLN A 57 4.95 3.38 -10.41
N GLU A 58 4.22 2.76 -11.33
CA GLU A 58 3.01 3.32 -11.94
C GLU A 58 1.79 2.86 -11.14
N LEU A 59 0.81 3.75 -10.97
CA LEU A 59 -0.43 3.40 -10.28
C LEU A 59 -1.18 2.35 -11.11
N GLU A 60 -1.35 1.16 -10.55
CA GLU A 60 -2.04 0.05 -11.19
C GLU A 60 -3.51 0.00 -10.76
N ASP A 61 -3.77 0.19 -9.46
CA ASP A 61 -5.10 0.10 -8.89
C ASP A 61 -5.29 1.10 -7.75
N THR A 62 -6.54 1.47 -7.48
CA THR A 62 -6.88 2.34 -6.35
C THR A 62 -8.19 1.88 -5.72
N ARG A 63 -8.19 1.75 -4.40
CA ARG A 63 -9.36 1.36 -3.62
C ARG A 63 -9.67 2.41 -2.58
N ASP A 64 -10.90 2.90 -2.60
CA ASP A 64 -11.39 3.88 -1.64
C ASP A 64 -12.32 3.17 -0.64
N TYR A 65 -11.98 3.26 0.64
CA TYR A 65 -12.76 2.70 1.75
C TYR A 65 -13.44 3.85 2.49
N LYS A 66 -14.77 3.85 2.47
CA LYS A 66 -15.61 4.87 3.11
C LYS A 66 -15.99 4.49 4.52
#